data_AF-A0A9J7MJV6-F1
#
_entry.id   AF-A0A9J7MJV6-F1
#
_cell.length_a   1.000
_cell.length_b   1.000
_cell.length_c   1.000
_cell.angle_alpha   90.00
_cell.angle_beta   90.00
_cell.angle_gamma   90.00
#
_symmetry.space_group_name_H-M   'P 1'
#
loop_
_entity.id
_entity.type
_entity.pdbx_description
1 polymer ?
#
loop_
_entity_poly.entity_id
_entity_poly.type
_entity_poly.pdbx_seq_one_letter_code
_entity_poly.pdbx_strand_id
1 'polypeptide(L)'
;MKVFATFLLFLGVALACDSDEYDCGAGNGYCIPDNWECDGWDDCSDGVDESNCGGTGPQEPDCVLAHQRPCDNGGCVPLNWVCDGMDDCGDNSDEENCPGVDPGPLTPTQCSGTQFECANGHCTYASWVCDGDNDCGDWSDEQSCSGGNPDPGCPSDRFECDNGRCILAHWECDGYDDCSDNSDEDHCPGGGGINPVVNPETPCGGQLKEDAGVITHLNYDNGMDCEWEISVSDGNYVYMEFTSFELESASSSSGTCNYDHVEIYDGLSNDAPLLAKLCGDELPKPIQSTGNRVSVQFKSDVSITKDGFEMRYYAVAIDDGSGEGSGSNVVDARDQDAFIF
;
A
#
# COMPACT_ATOMS: atom_id res chain seq x y z
N MET A 1 -62.44 0.86 55.10
CA MET A 1 -63.14 0.45 53.87
C MET A 1 -62.24 0.77 52.70
N LYS A 2 -61.94 -0.26 51.88
CA LYS A 2 -61.48 -0.29 50.47
C LYS A 2 -60.99 1.06 49.88
N VAL A 3 -59.84 1.14 49.21
CA VAL A 3 -59.71 0.76 47.78
C VAL A 3 -58.23 0.51 47.41
N PHE A 4 -57.98 -0.69 46.87
CA PHE A 4 -56.88 -1.20 46.02
C PHE A 4 -55.40 -0.94 46.37
N ALA A 5 -54.80 -1.93 47.02
CA ALA A 5 -53.43 -2.36 46.74
C ALA A 5 -53.45 -3.34 45.56
N THR A 6 -52.69 -3.07 44.52
CA THR A 6 -52.16 -4.12 43.65
C THR A 6 -50.70 -3.78 43.40
N PHE A 7 -49.88 -4.54 44.11
CA PHE A 7 -48.44 -4.48 44.20
C PHE A 7 -47.85 -4.85 42.84
N LEU A 8 -46.79 -4.15 42.43
CA LEU A 8 -45.80 -4.64 41.48
C LEU A 8 -45.39 -6.06 41.90
N LEU A 9 -45.84 -7.06 41.15
CA LEU A 9 -45.21 -8.37 41.12
C LEU A 9 -44.70 -8.53 39.70
N PHE A 10 -43.39 -8.35 39.60
CA PHE A 10 -42.50 -8.68 38.52
C PHE A 10 -43.08 -9.76 37.59
N LEU A 11 -43.22 -9.39 36.32
CA LEU A 11 -43.09 -10.34 35.23
C LEU A 11 -41.80 -11.13 35.49
N GLY A 12 -41.94 -12.37 35.94
CA GLY A 12 -40.90 -13.38 35.78
C GLY A 12 -40.90 -13.82 34.34
N VAL A 13 -40.39 -12.96 33.45
CA VAL A 13 -39.90 -13.36 32.14
C VAL A 13 -38.41 -13.10 32.24
N ALA A 14 -37.63 -14.17 32.39
CA ALA A 14 -36.20 -14.07 32.14
C ALA A 14 -36.08 -13.47 30.73
N LEU A 15 -35.34 -12.36 30.59
CA LEU A 15 -34.90 -11.93 29.26
C LEU A 15 -34.01 -13.07 28.76
N ALA A 16 -34.60 -13.94 27.96
CA ALA A 16 -33.85 -14.87 27.13
C ALA A 16 -33.32 -14.04 25.95
N CYS A 17 -32.11 -14.36 25.51
CA CYS A 17 -31.52 -13.80 24.31
C CYS A 17 -32.42 -14.05 23.09
N ASP A 18 -32.30 -13.20 22.06
CA ASP A 18 -33.03 -13.40 20.81
C ASP A 18 -32.54 -14.67 20.07
N SER A 19 -33.22 -15.07 19.00
CA SER A 19 -33.00 -16.39 18.36
C SER A 19 -31.65 -16.56 17.63
N ASP A 20 -30.88 -15.49 17.56
CA ASP A 20 -29.60 -15.32 16.89
C ASP A 20 -28.50 -14.83 17.87
N GLU A 21 -28.74 -14.99 19.17
CA GLU A 21 -27.86 -14.56 20.25
C GLU A 21 -27.64 -15.66 21.31
N TYR A 22 -26.38 -15.80 21.74
CA TYR A 22 -25.93 -16.76 22.74
C TYR A 22 -26.01 -16.16 24.15
N ASP A 23 -26.63 -16.89 25.08
CA ASP A 23 -26.72 -16.50 26.49
C ASP A 23 -25.46 -16.93 27.25
N CYS A 24 -24.64 -15.95 27.63
CA CYS A 24 -23.45 -16.14 28.46
C CYS A 24 -23.74 -16.64 29.89
N GLY A 25 -24.97 -17.02 30.23
CA GLY A 25 -25.28 -17.90 31.36
C GLY A 25 -25.05 -17.32 32.76
N ALA A 26 -24.56 -16.09 32.90
CA ALA A 26 -24.24 -15.44 34.17
C ALA A 26 -25.48 -14.89 34.92
N GLY A 27 -26.70 -15.21 34.44
CA GLY A 27 -27.96 -14.78 35.06
C GLY A 27 -28.19 -13.26 35.03
N ASN A 28 -27.37 -12.53 34.27
CA ASN A 28 -27.39 -11.09 34.04
C ASN A 28 -28.06 -10.71 32.70
N GLY A 29 -28.36 -11.68 31.82
CA GLY A 29 -28.97 -11.45 30.51
C GLY A 29 -27.99 -10.80 29.52
N TYR A 30 -26.71 -11.10 29.63
CA TYR A 30 -25.70 -10.68 28.66
C TYR A 30 -25.68 -11.68 27.50
N CYS A 31 -25.96 -11.17 26.31
CA CYS A 31 -26.11 -11.93 25.09
C CYS A 31 -25.05 -11.46 24.09
N ILE A 32 -24.37 -12.41 23.46
CA ILE A 32 -23.45 -12.15 22.34
C ILE A 32 -24.08 -12.70 21.05
N PRO A 33 -23.64 -12.25 19.86
CA PRO A 33 -24.06 -12.89 18.61
C PRO A 33 -23.79 -14.41 18.63
N ASP A 34 -24.70 -15.23 18.11
CA ASP A 34 -24.53 -16.70 18.06
C ASP A 34 -23.22 -17.14 17.35
N ASN A 35 -22.69 -16.31 16.46
CA ASN A 35 -21.44 -16.59 15.75
C ASN A 35 -20.17 -16.27 16.56
N TRP A 36 -20.32 -15.79 17.79
CA TRP A 36 -19.26 -15.59 18.78
C TRP A 36 -19.27 -16.69 19.85
N GLU A 37 -20.16 -17.69 19.72
CA GLU A 37 -20.04 -18.93 20.48
C GLU A 37 -18.96 -19.82 19.85
N CYS A 38 -17.93 -20.18 20.62
CA CYS A 38 -16.84 -21.05 20.19
C CYS A 38 -16.04 -20.49 18.98
N ASP A 39 -15.80 -19.18 18.95
CA ASP A 39 -15.04 -18.48 17.90
C ASP A 39 -13.57 -18.23 18.27
N GLY A 40 -13.19 -18.64 19.49
CA GLY A 40 -11.82 -18.58 20.02
C GLY A 40 -11.49 -17.29 20.76
N TRP A 41 -12.45 -16.38 20.93
CA TRP A 41 -12.31 -15.17 21.72
C TRP A 41 -13.22 -15.25 22.97
N ASP A 42 -12.75 -14.68 24.09
CA ASP A 42 -13.56 -14.57 25.30
C ASP A 42 -14.47 -13.33 25.19
N ASP A 43 -15.65 -13.51 24.59
CA ASP A 43 -16.65 -12.46 24.40
C ASP A 43 -17.65 -12.40 25.56
N CYS A 44 -17.83 -13.51 26.28
CA CYS A 44 -18.63 -13.59 27.50
C CYS A 44 -17.93 -13.04 28.77
N SER A 45 -16.68 -12.59 28.69
CA SER A 45 -15.82 -12.06 29.78
C SER A 45 -15.44 -13.07 30.87
N ASP A 46 -16.14 -14.19 30.99
CA ASP A 46 -15.82 -15.34 31.83
C ASP A 46 -15.44 -16.59 31.03
N GLY A 47 -15.34 -16.46 29.70
CA GLY A 47 -14.94 -17.49 28.74
C GLY A 47 -15.93 -18.64 28.60
N VAL A 48 -17.20 -18.43 28.97
CA VAL A 48 -18.20 -19.50 28.98
C VAL A 48 -18.68 -19.89 27.57
N ASP A 49 -18.72 -18.92 26.66
CA ASP A 49 -18.87 -19.08 25.20
C ASP A 49 -17.84 -20.05 24.61
N GLU A 50 -16.64 -20.07 25.19
CA GLU A 50 -15.55 -20.96 24.78
C GLU A 50 -15.46 -22.25 25.61
N SER A 51 -16.37 -22.42 26.57
CA SER A 51 -16.35 -23.56 27.49
C SER A 51 -17.51 -24.50 27.19
N ASN A 52 -17.19 -25.75 26.82
CA ASN A 52 -18.15 -26.85 26.65
C ASN A 52 -18.89 -26.89 25.29
N CYS A 53 -18.21 -26.50 24.20
CA CYS A 53 -18.61 -26.75 22.81
C CYS A 53 -18.81 -28.27 22.58
N GLY A 54 -20.06 -28.74 22.65
CA GLY A 54 -20.46 -30.15 22.74
C GLY A 54 -20.30 -30.97 21.46
N GLY A 55 -19.07 -31.12 20.95
CA GLY A 55 -18.63 -32.21 20.06
C GLY A 55 -19.44 -32.47 18.78
N THR A 56 -20.25 -31.51 18.33
CA THR A 56 -20.97 -31.54 17.05
C THR A 56 -20.86 -30.22 16.27
N GLY A 57 -19.87 -29.38 16.62
CA GLY A 57 -19.12 -28.54 15.68
C GLY A 57 -17.84 -29.28 15.26
N PRO A 58 -17.18 -28.92 14.14
CA PRO A 58 -16.10 -29.73 13.59
C PRO A 58 -15.01 -29.92 14.64
N GLN A 59 -14.70 -31.18 14.94
CA GLN A 59 -13.58 -31.56 15.80
C GLN A 59 -12.31 -30.85 15.34
N GLU A 60 -11.59 -30.25 16.30
CA GLU A 60 -10.17 -29.93 16.15
C GLU A 60 -9.40 -31.19 15.72
N PRO A 61 -8.51 -31.10 14.70
CA PRO A 61 -7.24 -30.37 14.83
C PRO A 61 -6.78 -29.71 13.50
N ASP A 62 -7.58 -28.80 12.94
CA ASP A 62 -7.20 -28.08 11.71
C ASP A 62 -7.01 -26.60 12.01
N CYS A 63 -5.86 -26.08 11.59
CA CYS A 63 -5.45 -24.70 11.76
C CYS A 63 -6.58 -23.71 11.41
N VAL A 64 -6.92 -22.82 12.34
CA VAL A 64 -8.16 -22.02 12.35
C VAL A 64 -8.26 -21.01 11.20
N LEU A 65 -7.12 -20.70 10.57
CA LEU A 65 -7.07 -19.81 9.41
C LEU A 65 -7.14 -20.62 8.12
N ALA A 66 -8.03 -20.21 7.21
CA ALA A 66 -8.21 -20.78 5.87
C ALA A 66 -6.92 -20.82 4.99
N HIS A 67 -5.82 -20.25 5.50
CA HIS A 67 -4.50 -20.21 4.89
C HIS A 67 -3.40 -20.83 5.76
N GLN A 68 -3.71 -21.84 6.58
CA GLN A 68 -2.71 -22.57 7.38
C GLN A 68 -2.84 -24.09 7.20
N ARG A 69 -1.73 -24.80 7.37
CA ARG A 69 -1.65 -26.27 7.30
C ARG A 69 -1.07 -26.84 8.59
N PRO A 70 -1.59 -28.00 9.05
CA PRO A 70 -1.08 -28.67 10.24
C PRO A 70 0.20 -29.44 9.94
N CYS A 71 1.16 -29.36 10.85
CA CYS A 71 2.38 -30.17 10.91
C CYS A 71 2.09 -31.52 11.60
N ASP A 72 2.89 -32.56 11.36
CA ASP A 72 2.65 -33.87 11.99
C ASP A 72 2.94 -33.88 13.51
N ASN A 73 3.79 -32.96 13.98
CA ASN A 73 4.06 -32.70 15.39
C ASN A 73 2.95 -31.89 16.09
N GLY A 74 1.89 -31.50 15.37
CA GLY A 74 0.75 -30.75 15.90
C GLY A 74 0.91 -29.23 15.89
N GLY A 75 1.93 -28.69 15.20
CA GLY A 75 2.06 -27.26 14.89
C GLY A 75 1.20 -26.82 13.70
N CYS A 76 1.17 -25.52 13.43
CA CYS A 76 0.48 -24.92 12.28
C CYS A 76 1.39 -23.90 11.60
N VAL A 77 1.58 -24.05 10.29
CA VAL A 77 2.32 -23.09 9.46
C VAL A 77 1.40 -22.47 8.40
N PRO A 78 1.66 -21.24 7.95
CA PRO A 78 0.98 -20.64 6.79
C PRO A 78 1.07 -21.52 5.53
N LEU A 79 0.07 -21.47 4.66
CA LEU A 79 0.05 -22.20 3.37
C LEU A 79 1.23 -21.85 2.46
N ASN A 80 1.80 -20.66 2.61
CA ASN A 80 2.96 -20.21 1.85
C ASN A 80 4.30 -20.70 2.42
N TRP A 81 4.28 -21.42 3.56
CA TRP A 81 5.41 -22.09 4.21
C TRP A 81 5.27 -23.62 4.08
N VAL A 82 4.48 -24.07 3.11
CA VAL A 82 4.25 -25.48 2.83
C VAL A 82 4.84 -25.73 1.46
N CYS A 83 5.83 -26.62 1.39
CA CYS A 83 6.57 -26.90 0.18
C CYS A 83 7.32 -25.68 -0.37
N ASP A 84 7.89 -24.85 0.52
CA ASP A 84 8.71 -23.68 0.20
C ASP A 84 10.23 -23.96 0.31
N GLY A 85 10.59 -25.18 0.71
CA GLY A 85 11.97 -25.65 0.82
C GLY A 85 12.63 -25.39 2.16
N MET A 86 11.87 -24.91 3.16
CA MET A 86 12.33 -24.71 4.53
C MET A 86 11.55 -25.60 5.50
N ASP A 87 12.22 -26.03 6.57
CA ASP A 87 11.58 -26.78 7.66
C ASP A 87 10.99 -25.78 8.68
N ASP A 88 9.81 -25.26 8.38
CA ASP A 88 9.08 -24.32 9.23
C ASP A 88 8.25 -25.04 10.29
N CYS A 89 7.87 -26.29 10.03
CA CYS A 89 7.23 -27.16 11.03
C CYS A 89 8.19 -27.68 12.11
N GLY A 90 9.51 -27.68 11.86
CA GLY A 90 10.56 -28.20 12.74
C GLY A 90 10.66 -29.74 12.78
N ASP A 91 9.75 -30.43 12.11
CA ASP A 91 9.73 -31.87 11.86
C ASP A 91 9.71 -32.22 10.37
N ASN A 92 9.82 -31.21 9.49
CA ASN A 92 9.85 -31.29 8.03
C ASN A 92 8.54 -31.79 7.38
N SER A 93 7.42 -31.78 8.10
CA SER A 93 6.13 -32.28 7.59
C SER A 93 5.45 -31.35 6.58
N ASP A 94 5.76 -30.05 6.63
CA ASP A 94 5.42 -29.04 5.65
C ASP A 94 6.06 -29.28 4.28
N GLU A 95 7.22 -29.94 4.26
CA GLU A 95 7.98 -30.28 3.05
C GLU A 95 7.73 -31.71 2.55
N GLU A 96 6.83 -32.46 3.19
CA GLU A 96 6.51 -33.84 2.83
C GLU A 96 5.21 -33.96 2.02
N ASN A 97 5.19 -34.86 1.02
CA ASN A 97 4.01 -35.22 0.21
C ASN A 97 3.30 -34.05 -0.52
N CYS A 98 4.08 -33.11 -1.06
CA CYS A 98 3.61 -32.00 -1.89
C CYS A 98 3.00 -32.46 -3.23
N PRO A 99 1.67 -32.31 -3.47
CA PRO A 99 1.04 -32.72 -4.74
C PRO A 99 1.19 -31.62 -5.80
N GLY A 100 1.78 -31.96 -6.94
CA GLY A 100 2.07 -31.00 -8.03
C GLY A 100 3.46 -30.37 -7.95
N VAL A 101 4.24 -30.77 -6.94
CA VAL A 101 5.67 -30.53 -6.83
C VAL A 101 6.30 -31.91 -7.04
N ASP A 102 6.88 -32.17 -8.21
CA ASP A 102 7.44 -33.48 -8.52
C ASP A 102 8.57 -33.84 -7.54
N PRO A 103 8.62 -35.09 -7.05
CA PRO A 103 9.57 -35.51 -6.04
C PRO A 103 10.92 -35.86 -6.65
N GLY A 104 11.94 -35.06 -6.34
CA GLY A 104 13.30 -35.55 -6.23
C GLY A 104 14.28 -35.20 -7.36
N PRO A 105 15.55 -35.57 -7.14
CA PRO A 105 16.72 -34.87 -7.68
C PRO A 105 17.16 -35.39 -9.07
N LEU A 106 17.66 -34.45 -9.87
CA LEU A 106 18.46 -34.62 -11.10
C LEU A 106 17.75 -35.20 -12.34
N THR A 107 17.28 -34.33 -13.24
CA THR A 107 17.82 -34.14 -14.61
C THR A 107 17.05 -33.02 -15.34
N PRO A 108 17.69 -32.28 -16.26
CA PRO A 108 17.30 -30.92 -16.63
C PRO A 108 16.07 -30.97 -17.52
N THR A 109 14.91 -30.77 -16.91
CA THR A 109 13.73 -30.37 -17.67
C THR A 109 13.86 -28.88 -17.84
N GLN A 110 14.48 -28.51 -18.97
CA GLN A 110 14.66 -27.16 -19.46
C GLN A 110 13.51 -26.27 -19.00
N CYS A 111 13.86 -25.16 -18.34
CA CYS A 111 12.92 -24.18 -17.82
C CYS A 111 11.81 -23.91 -18.85
N SER A 112 10.58 -23.66 -18.37
CA SER A 112 9.44 -23.35 -19.23
C SER A 112 9.83 -22.26 -20.24
N GLY A 113 9.26 -22.23 -21.45
CA GLY A 113 9.72 -21.34 -22.53
C GLY A 113 9.73 -19.83 -22.24
N THR A 114 9.28 -19.42 -21.05
CA THR A 114 9.27 -18.05 -20.51
C THR A 114 10.24 -17.84 -19.33
N GLN A 115 11.02 -18.85 -18.96
CA GLN A 115 11.93 -18.86 -17.82
C GLN A 115 13.39 -19.04 -18.28
N PHE A 116 14.30 -18.39 -17.56
CA PHE A 116 15.74 -18.44 -17.78
C PHE A 116 16.38 -19.48 -16.87
N GLU A 117 17.30 -20.27 -17.43
CA GLU A 117 18.04 -21.30 -16.70
C GLU A 117 19.34 -20.71 -16.14
N CYS A 118 19.39 -20.55 -14.83
CA CYS A 118 20.56 -20.14 -14.06
C CYS A 118 21.68 -21.20 -14.15
N ALA A 119 22.94 -20.82 -13.91
CA ALA A 119 24.06 -21.77 -14.03
C ALA A 119 24.09 -22.82 -12.91
N ASN A 120 23.48 -22.54 -11.75
CA ASN A 120 23.20 -23.49 -10.69
C ASN A 120 22.01 -24.43 -11.00
N GLY A 121 21.34 -24.25 -12.15
CA GLY A 121 20.21 -25.07 -12.60
C GLY A 121 18.86 -24.64 -12.03
N HIS A 122 18.78 -23.50 -11.34
CA HIS A 122 17.51 -22.87 -10.98
C HIS A 122 16.87 -22.18 -12.18
N CYS A 123 15.55 -22.00 -12.13
CA CYS A 123 14.83 -21.26 -13.15
C CYS A 123 14.35 -19.93 -12.56
N THR A 124 14.70 -18.83 -13.20
CA THR A 124 14.14 -17.50 -12.91
C THR A 124 13.26 -17.05 -14.06
N TYR A 125 12.49 -15.97 -13.89
CA TYR A 125 11.72 -15.40 -14.98
C TYR A 125 12.64 -14.62 -15.92
N ALA A 126 12.32 -14.61 -17.22
CA ALA A 126 13.10 -13.82 -18.18
C ALA A 126 13.07 -12.30 -17.89
N SER A 127 12.13 -11.82 -17.07
CA SER A 127 12.08 -10.44 -16.55
C SER A 127 13.08 -10.16 -15.42
N TRP A 128 13.66 -11.21 -14.84
CA TRP A 128 14.59 -11.20 -13.70
C TRP A 128 15.98 -11.66 -14.15
N VAL A 129 16.36 -11.25 -15.36
CA VAL A 129 17.63 -11.58 -16.00
C VAL A 129 18.21 -10.28 -16.48
N CYS A 130 19.41 -9.95 -16.00
CA CYS A 130 20.02 -8.64 -16.23
C CYS A 130 19.15 -7.49 -15.68
N ASP A 131 18.39 -7.70 -14.60
CA ASP A 131 17.63 -6.66 -13.90
C ASP A 131 18.36 -6.12 -12.66
N GLY A 132 19.56 -6.63 -12.40
CA GLY A 132 20.48 -6.13 -11.38
C GLY A 132 20.27 -6.75 -10.00
N ASP A 133 19.28 -7.61 -9.85
CA ASP A 133 19.07 -8.43 -8.67
C ASP A 133 19.64 -9.85 -8.91
N ASN A 134 19.98 -10.53 -7.81
CA ASN A 134 20.52 -11.90 -7.87
C ASN A 134 19.40 -12.89 -7.59
N ASP A 135 18.47 -13.01 -8.52
CA ASP A 135 17.31 -13.90 -8.47
C ASP A 135 17.69 -15.37 -8.65
N CYS A 136 18.77 -15.63 -9.38
CA CYS A 136 19.35 -16.95 -9.50
C CYS A 136 20.06 -17.41 -8.22
N GLY A 137 20.40 -16.50 -7.30
CA GLY A 137 21.17 -16.77 -6.08
C GLY A 137 22.67 -17.02 -6.32
N ASP A 138 23.08 -17.32 -7.55
CA ASP A 138 24.47 -17.57 -7.96
C ASP A 138 25.03 -16.53 -8.96
N TRP A 139 24.31 -15.43 -9.19
CA TRP A 139 24.59 -14.33 -10.14
C TRP A 139 24.56 -14.70 -11.62
N SER A 140 24.02 -15.87 -11.98
CA SER A 140 24.03 -16.34 -13.37
C SER A 140 23.07 -15.62 -14.32
N ASP A 141 21.98 -15.11 -13.78
CA ASP A 141 21.08 -14.12 -14.39
C ASP A 141 21.82 -12.86 -14.83
N GLU A 142 22.88 -12.49 -14.11
CA GLU A 142 23.62 -11.24 -14.33
C GLU A 142 24.96 -11.43 -15.07
N GLN A 143 25.40 -12.67 -15.31
CA GLN A 143 26.80 -12.94 -15.68
C GLN A 143 27.08 -13.04 -17.19
N SER A 144 26.05 -13.11 -18.04
CA SER A 144 26.21 -13.28 -19.50
C SER A 144 25.42 -12.29 -20.36
N CYS A 145 25.28 -11.05 -19.90
CA CYS A 145 24.71 -9.95 -20.66
C CYS A 145 25.76 -9.45 -21.69
N SER A 146 25.93 -10.13 -22.83
CA SER A 146 26.96 -9.76 -23.84
C SER A 146 26.58 -10.13 -25.29
N GLY A 147 25.98 -9.18 -26.02
CA GLY A 147 26.02 -9.15 -27.49
C GLY A 147 24.71 -8.98 -28.27
N GLY A 148 24.05 -7.82 -28.11
CA GLY A 148 23.27 -7.10 -29.13
C GLY A 148 22.11 -7.79 -29.87
N ASN A 149 20.87 -7.55 -29.40
CA ASN A 149 19.63 -7.04 -30.08
C ASN A 149 18.35 -7.68 -29.47
N PRO A 150 17.15 -7.04 -29.47
CA PRO A 150 16.78 -5.63 -29.67
C PRO A 150 15.71 -5.08 -28.65
N ASP A 151 15.99 -3.95 -27.99
CA ASP A 151 15.04 -2.96 -27.42
C ASP A 151 14.05 -3.34 -26.27
N PRO A 152 13.68 -2.41 -25.36
CA PRO A 152 14.09 -1.01 -25.28
C PRO A 152 15.10 -0.76 -24.16
N GLY A 153 15.75 0.41 -24.16
CA GLY A 153 16.30 0.97 -22.93
C GLY A 153 15.21 1.07 -21.86
N CYS A 154 15.53 1.76 -20.75
CA CYS A 154 14.53 2.04 -19.73
C CYS A 154 13.20 2.48 -20.42
N PRO A 155 12.06 1.90 -20.00
CA PRO A 155 10.73 2.28 -20.49
C PRO A 155 10.62 3.80 -20.70
N SER A 156 9.84 4.29 -21.67
CA SER A 156 9.84 5.72 -22.02
C SER A 156 9.53 6.69 -20.87
N ASP A 157 8.96 6.18 -19.77
CA ASP A 157 8.71 6.85 -18.50
C ASP A 157 9.88 6.77 -17.50
N ARG A 158 11.05 6.27 -17.91
CA ARG A 158 12.21 5.99 -17.07
C ARG A 158 13.52 6.53 -17.66
N PHE A 159 14.42 6.97 -16.79
CA PHE A 159 15.77 7.44 -17.12
C PHE A 159 16.80 6.34 -16.80
N GLU A 160 17.79 6.19 -17.67
CA GLU A 160 18.89 5.23 -17.54
C GLU A 160 20.11 5.91 -16.92
N CYS A 161 20.47 5.50 -15.70
CA CYS A 161 21.67 5.93 -14.99
C CYS A 161 22.95 5.37 -15.64
N ASP A 162 24.11 5.99 -15.41
CA ASP A 162 25.39 5.50 -15.98
C ASP A 162 25.81 4.13 -15.41
N ASN A 163 25.33 3.78 -14.21
CA ASN A 163 25.47 2.45 -13.61
C ASN A 163 24.50 1.40 -14.18
N GLY A 164 23.64 1.77 -15.13
CA GLY A 164 22.65 0.89 -15.78
C GLY A 164 21.32 0.74 -15.02
N ARG A 165 21.12 1.45 -13.91
CA ARG A 165 19.85 1.46 -13.16
C ARG A 165 18.79 2.29 -13.90
N CYS A 166 17.54 1.83 -13.89
CA CYS A 166 16.41 2.61 -14.39
C CYS A 166 15.66 3.30 -13.24
N ILE A 167 15.70 4.63 -13.20
CA ILE A 167 14.86 5.46 -12.33
C ILE A 167 13.67 6.02 -13.11
N LEU A 168 12.71 6.65 -12.45
CA LEU A 168 11.62 7.32 -13.16
C LEU A 168 12.19 8.52 -13.94
N ALA A 169 11.69 8.79 -15.15
CA ALA A 169 12.25 9.83 -16.01
C ALA A 169 12.15 11.24 -15.39
N HIS A 170 11.25 11.44 -14.42
CA HIS A 170 11.13 12.70 -13.68
C HIS A 170 12.07 12.81 -12.47
N TRP A 171 12.82 11.74 -12.15
CA TRP A 171 13.95 11.77 -11.22
C TRP A 171 15.24 12.17 -11.95
N GLU A 172 15.22 12.25 -13.28
CA GLU A 172 16.29 12.94 -14.02
C GLU A 172 16.22 14.44 -13.69
N CYS A 173 17.32 15.00 -13.17
CA CYS A 173 17.46 16.42 -12.88
C CYS A 173 16.48 16.96 -11.82
N ASP A 174 16.14 16.15 -10.82
CA ASP A 174 15.29 16.54 -9.69
C ASP A 174 16.07 17.05 -8.47
N GLY A 175 17.40 17.04 -8.55
CA GLY A 175 18.39 17.48 -7.57
C GLY A 175 18.71 16.51 -6.44
N TYR A 176 18.21 15.28 -6.53
CA TYR A 176 18.59 14.20 -5.66
C TYR A 176 19.40 13.17 -6.44
N ASP A 177 20.28 12.45 -5.73
CA ASP A 177 20.99 11.30 -6.30
C ASP A 177 20.07 10.08 -6.19
N ASP A 178 19.12 9.96 -7.11
CA ASP A 178 18.24 8.81 -7.21
C ASP A 178 18.91 7.66 -7.93
N CYS A 179 19.88 7.93 -8.81
CA CYS A 179 20.69 6.92 -9.47
C CYS A 179 21.71 6.20 -8.54
N SER A 180 22.00 6.75 -7.36
CA SER A 180 23.09 6.35 -6.44
C SER A 180 24.51 6.49 -7.01
N ASP A 181 24.63 7.01 -8.22
CA ASP A 181 25.86 7.36 -8.90
C ASP A 181 25.85 8.81 -9.44
N ASN A 182 24.79 9.56 -9.13
CA ASN A 182 24.53 10.95 -9.50
C ASN A 182 24.42 11.23 -11.01
N SER A 183 24.18 10.20 -11.83
CA SER A 183 24.08 10.34 -13.30
C SER A 183 22.84 11.07 -13.77
N ASP A 184 21.76 10.95 -13.00
CA ASP A 184 20.52 11.72 -13.13
C ASP A 184 20.72 13.22 -12.95
N GLU A 185 21.80 13.64 -12.30
CA GLU A 185 22.10 15.05 -12.04
C GLU A 185 23.27 15.59 -12.86
N ASP A 186 24.09 14.75 -13.49
CA ASP A 186 25.40 15.18 -14.02
C ASP A 186 25.32 15.92 -15.37
N HIS A 187 24.21 15.79 -16.12
CA HIS A 187 24.05 16.35 -17.48
C HIS A 187 22.78 17.21 -17.69
N CYS A 188 22.28 17.86 -16.64
CA CYS A 188 21.09 18.69 -16.71
C CYS A 188 21.29 20.00 -17.52
N PRO A 189 20.36 20.36 -18.44
CA PRO A 189 20.38 21.64 -19.14
C PRO A 189 20.12 22.80 -18.18
N GLY A 190 21.19 23.33 -17.59
CA GLY A 190 21.13 24.36 -16.54
C GLY A 190 22.25 24.24 -15.49
N GLY A 191 22.95 23.10 -15.46
CA GLY A 191 23.90 22.74 -14.41
C GLY A 191 23.18 21.97 -13.31
N GLY A 192 23.52 20.69 -13.14
CA GLY A 192 22.93 19.70 -12.23
C GLY A 192 22.63 20.18 -10.82
N GLY A 193 21.58 19.58 -10.26
CA GLY A 193 20.83 20.07 -9.13
C GLY A 193 19.75 21.02 -9.62
N ILE A 194 18.47 20.71 -9.37
CA ILE A 194 17.49 21.79 -9.26
C ILE A 194 18.16 22.89 -8.45
N ASN A 195 18.35 24.07 -9.06
CA ASN A 195 18.28 25.26 -8.25
C ASN A 195 16.85 25.15 -7.72
N PRO A 196 16.66 24.80 -6.43
CA PRO A 196 15.35 24.43 -5.95
C PRO A 196 14.42 25.54 -6.41
N VAL A 197 13.30 25.20 -7.03
CA VAL A 197 12.26 26.22 -7.28
C VAL A 197 11.62 26.58 -5.92
N VAL A 198 12.42 26.77 -4.86
CA VAL A 198 12.20 27.94 -4.04
C VAL A 198 12.37 29.10 -4.99
N ASN A 199 11.26 29.72 -5.37
CA ASN A 199 11.31 31.14 -5.63
C ASN A 199 11.90 31.77 -4.35
N PRO A 200 13.18 32.18 -4.31
CA PRO A 200 13.80 32.70 -3.09
C PRO A 200 13.15 34.04 -2.70
N GLU A 201 12.30 34.59 -3.57
CA GLU A 201 11.55 35.81 -3.33
C GLU A 201 10.17 35.60 -2.69
N THR A 202 9.67 34.36 -2.55
CA THR A 202 8.42 34.08 -1.82
C THR A 202 8.47 32.78 -1.02
N PRO A 203 8.97 32.80 0.24
CA PRO A 203 8.96 31.62 1.14
C PRO A 203 7.54 31.11 1.52
N CYS A 204 6.50 31.74 0.97
CA CYS A 204 5.10 31.50 1.26
C CYS A 204 4.31 31.68 -0.06
N GLY A 205 4.29 30.63 -0.88
CA GLY A 205 3.50 30.57 -2.11
C GLY A 205 4.21 30.95 -3.42
N GLY A 206 3.52 30.73 -4.54
CA GLY A 206 4.00 31.05 -5.89
C GLY A 206 3.41 30.17 -7.00
N GLN A 207 3.72 30.50 -8.26
CA GLN A 207 3.37 29.66 -9.40
C GLN A 207 4.52 28.73 -9.75
N LEU A 208 4.23 27.43 -9.81
CA LEU A 208 5.18 26.38 -10.15
C LEU A 208 4.75 25.76 -11.48
N LYS A 209 5.55 25.97 -12.54
CA LYS A 209 5.19 25.64 -13.93
C LYS A 209 6.02 24.54 -14.56
N GLU A 210 6.93 23.96 -13.78
CA GLU A 210 7.78 22.87 -14.21
C GLU A 210 7.06 21.53 -13.98
N ASP A 211 7.41 20.51 -14.78
CA ASP A 211 6.81 19.18 -14.71
C ASP A 211 7.22 18.38 -13.48
N ALA A 212 8.21 18.85 -12.72
CA ALA A 212 8.56 18.36 -11.39
C ALA A 212 9.05 19.51 -10.52
N GLY A 213 9.01 19.32 -9.19
CA GLY A 213 9.56 20.29 -8.26
C GLY A 213 9.31 19.93 -6.79
N VAL A 214 9.89 20.76 -5.91
CA VAL A 214 9.81 20.62 -4.46
C VAL A 214 9.24 21.88 -3.83
N ILE A 215 8.28 21.70 -2.92
CA ILE A 215 7.77 22.73 -2.02
C ILE A 215 8.34 22.46 -0.64
N THR A 216 9.12 23.41 -0.14
CA THR A 216 9.70 23.36 1.21
C THR A 216 9.17 24.54 2.02
N HIS A 217 8.48 24.25 3.12
CA HIS A 217 8.00 25.27 4.06
C HIS A 217 8.32 24.84 5.49
N LEU A 218 9.54 25.18 5.93
CA LEU A 218 10.11 24.76 7.21
C LEU A 218 10.11 25.89 8.23
N ASN A 219 10.04 25.56 9.52
CA ASN A 219 10.08 26.51 10.63
C ASN A 219 9.09 27.67 10.45
N TYR A 220 7.83 27.33 10.17
CA TYR A 220 6.81 28.32 9.86
C TYR A 220 6.43 29.17 11.07
N ASP A 221 5.94 30.38 10.80
CA ASP A 221 5.42 31.31 11.82
C ASP A 221 3.91 31.10 12.06
N ASN A 222 3.39 31.66 13.15
CA ASN A 222 1.95 31.72 13.41
C ASN A 222 1.24 32.68 12.44
N GLY A 223 0.00 32.36 12.04
CA GLY A 223 -0.86 33.20 11.23
C GLY A 223 -0.44 33.31 9.76
N MET A 224 0.23 32.29 9.25
CA MET A 224 0.65 32.19 7.85
C MET A 224 -0.52 31.74 6.97
N ASP A 225 -0.56 32.24 5.74
CA ASP A 225 -1.53 31.89 4.71
C ASP A 225 -0.78 31.87 3.37
N CYS A 226 -0.30 30.69 2.98
CA CYS A 226 0.56 30.48 1.83
C CYS A 226 -0.17 29.67 0.77
N GLU A 227 0.01 30.01 -0.50
CA GLU A 227 -0.63 29.31 -1.62
C GLU A 227 0.35 29.07 -2.78
N TRP A 228 0.50 27.81 -3.17
CA TRP A 228 1.26 27.39 -4.36
C TRP A 228 0.31 26.87 -5.44
N GLU A 229 0.48 27.36 -6.66
CA GLU A 229 -0.24 26.93 -7.84
C GLU A 229 0.68 26.06 -8.70
N ILE A 230 0.49 24.75 -8.69
CA ILE A 230 1.21 23.81 -9.54
C ILE A 230 0.47 23.72 -10.88
N SER A 231 1.20 23.85 -11.99
CA SER A 231 0.69 23.66 -13.35
C SER A 231 1.72 22.90 -14.18
N VAL A 232 1.50 21.61 -14.37
CA VAL A 232 2.34 20.75 -15.23
C VAL A 232 1.83 20.75 -16.67
N SER A 233 2.60 20.18 -17.59
CA SER A 233 2.28 20.02 -19.01
C SER A 233 0.91 19.39 -19.22
N ASP A 234 0.20 19.85 -20.26
CA ASP A 234 -1.12 19.33 -20.63
C ASP A 234 -1.03 17.84 -21.02
N GLY A 235 -2.08 17.08 -20.70
CA GLY A 235 -2.10 15.62 -20.90
C GLY A 235 -1.52 14.82 -19.72
N ASN A 236 -1.07 15.50 -18.66
CA ASN A 236 -0.59 14.87 -17.44
C ASN A 236 -1.55 15.15 -16.26
N TYR A 237 -1.45 14.32 -15.22
CA TYR A 237 -1.90 14.65 -13.87
C TYR A 237 -0.70 14.89 -12.95
N VAL A 238 -0.94 15.46 -11.78
CA VAL A 238 0.09 15.75 -10.78
C VAL A 238 0.07 14.65 -9.71
N TYR A 239 1.21 14.00 -9.51
CA TYR A 239 1.44 13.11 -8.38
C TYR A 239 2.29 13.84 -7.33
N MET A 240 1.93 13.69 -6.06
CA MET A 240 2.51 14.43 -4.94
C MET A 240 2.84 13.49 -3.79
N GLU A 241 4.00 13.70 -3.17
CA GLU A 241 4.41 12.95 -1.99
C GLU A 241 5.20 13.82 -1.02
N PHE A 242 4.94 13.63 0.26
CA PHE A 242 5.65 14.32 1.33
C PHE A 242 6.91 13.54 1.69
N THR A 243 8.04 14.23 1.79
CA THR A 243 9.32 13.69 2.27
C THR A 243 9.55 14.00 3.74
N SER A 244 8.91 15.06 4.25
CA SER A 244 8.89 15.46 5.65
C SER A 244 7.57 16.16 5.98
N PHE A 245 6.99 15.87 7.15
CA PHE A 245 5.72 16.46 7.56
C PHE A 245 5.58 16.52 9.08
N GLU A 246 5.58 17.73 9.65
CA GLU A 246 5.29 17.97 11.05
C GLU A 246 4.58 19.32 11.22
N LEU A 247 3.27 19.26 11.49
CA LEU A 247 2.40 20.39 11.80
C LEU A 247 1.71 20.18 13.16
N GLU A 248 1.06 21.20 13.70
CA GLU A 248 0.21 21.03 14.87
C GLU A 248 -0.86 19.96 14.62
N SER A 249 -1.03 19.03 15.56
CA SER A 249 -1.98 17.92 15.42
C SER A 249 -3.44 18.40 15.43
N ALA A 250 -4.33 17.57 14.88
CA ALA A 250 -5.77 17.82 14.89
C ALA A 250 -6.32 18.14 16.30
N SER A 251 -7.36 18.97 16.35
CA SER A 251 -8.00 19.30 17.62
C SER A 251 -8.55 18.03 18.27
N SER A 252 -8.15 17.75 19.51
CA SER A 252 -8.66 16.62 20.29
C SER A 252 -10.18 16.64 20.48
N SER A 253 -10.81 17.80 20.28
CA SER A 253 -12.27 17.98 20.38
C SER A 253 -13.03 17.68 19.10
N SER A 254 -12.44 17.87 17.92
CA SER A 254 -13.10 17.68 16.63
C SER A 254 -12.51 16.54 15.80
N GLY A 255 -11.29 16.09 16.09
CA GLY A 255 -10.54 15.15 15.25
C GLY A 255 -10.17 15.73 13.88
N THR A 256 -10.29 17.05 13.69
CA THR A 256 -10.05 17.71 12.41
C THR A 256 -8.87 18.69 12.49
N CYS A 257 -8.19 18.87 11.37
CA CYS A 257 -7.05 19.77 11.19
C CYS A 257 -7.50 21.24 11.14
N ASN A 258 -7.94 21.79 12.28
CA ASN A 258 -8.45 23.16 12.37
C ASN A 258 -7.39 24.19 12.75
N TYR A 259 -6.27 23.74 13.32
CA TYR A 259 -5.13 24.58 13.65
C TYR A 259 -4.24 24.70 12.41
N ASP A 260 -3.01 24.26 12.49
CA ASP A 260 -2.10 24.23 11.35
C ASP A 260 -2.43 23.12 10.38
N HIS A 261 -2.54 23.43 9.10
CA HIS A 261 -2.89 22.44 8.10
C HIS A 261 -2.45 22.81 6.68
N VAL A 262 -2.32 21.75 5.86
CA VAL A 262 -2.19 21.84 4.41
C VAL A 262 -3.48 21.34 3.76
N GLU A 263 -4.05 22.13 2.86
CA GLU A 263 -5.16 21.77 1.98
C GLU A 263 -4.65 21.64 0.55
N ILE A 264 -5.02 20.55 -0.13
CA ILE A 264 -4.63 20.27 -1.51
C ILE A 264 -5.90 20.17 -2.35
N TYR A 265 -6.02 20.99 -3.38
CA TYR A 265 -7.19 21.09 -4.26
C TYR A 265 -6.89 20.62 -5.68
N ASP A 266 -7.81 19.86 -6.26
CA ASP A 266 -7.75 19.33 -7.63
C ASP A 266 -8.13 20.39 -8.67
N GLY A 267 -7.24 21.36 -8.86
CA GLY A 267 -7.40 22.48 -9.78
C GLY A 267 -7.21 23.85 -9.12
N LEU A 268 -7.32 24.91 -9.92
CA LEU A 268 -7.12 26.30 -9.50
C LEU A 268 -8.44 27.08 -9.34
N SER A 269 -9.58 26.45 -9.56
CA SER A 269 -10.88 27.10 -9.41
C SER A 269 -11.34 27.13 -7.95
N ASN A 270 -12.13 28.13 -7.57
CA ASN A 270 -12.74 28.19 -6.23
C ASN A 270 -13.64 26.99 -5.89
N ASP A 271 -14.14 26.28 -6.90
CA ASP A 271 -14.98 25.09 -6.75
C ASP A 271 -14.18 23.78 -6.92
N ALA A 272 -12.84 23.85 -6.90
CA ALA A 272 -11.97 22.68 -7.07
C ALA A 272 -12.20 21.66 -5.93
N PRO A 273 -12.31 20.36 -6.24
CA PRO A 273 -12.43 19.32 -5.22
C PRO A 273 -11.25 19.33 -4.25
N LEU A 274 -11.51 19.17 -2.95
CA LEU A 274 -10.47 18.98 -1.94
C LEU A 274 -9.97 17.54 -2.01
N LEU A 275 -8.69 17.35 -2.33
CA LEU A 275 -8.03 16.04 -2.35
C LEU A 275 -7.63 15.62 -0.94
N ALA A 276 -7.07 16.53 -0.15
CA ALA A 276 -6.59 16.24 1.18
C ALA A 276 -6.59 17.47 2.08
N LYS A 277 -6.80 17.24 3.38
CA LYS A 277 -6.56 18.21 4.45
C LYS A 277 -5.73 17.53 5.55
N LEU A 278 -4.51 18.01 5.76
CA LEU A 278 -3.44 17.28 6.46
C LEU A 278 -2.90 18.10 7.64
N CYS A 279 -2.57 17.43 8.74
CA CYS A 279 -1.93 18.01 9.92
C CYS A 279 -1.33 16.89 10.81
N GLY A 280 -0.57 17.25 11.84
CA GLY A 280 0.14 16.30 12.69
C GLY A 280 1.52 15.91 12.16
N ASP A 281 2.02 14.76 12.60
CA ASP A 281 3.39 14.27 12.39
C ASP A 281 3.46 12.92 11.65
N GLU A 282 2.32 12.35 11.27
CA GLU A 282 2.27 11.17 10.40
C GLU A 282 2.51 11.59 8.96
N LEU A 283 3.46 10.92 8.29
CA LEU A 283 3.76 11.20 6.89
C LEU A 283 2.54 10.86 6.01
N PRO A 284 1.99 11.82 5.25
CA PRO A 284 0.83 11.58 4.41
C PRO A 284 1.09 10.54 3.32
N LYS A 285 0.06 9.76 2.99
CA LYS A 285 0.09 8.88 1.80
C LYS A 285 0.22 9.73 0.53
N PRO A 286 0.81 9.19 -0.55
CA PRO A 286 0.89 9.89 -1.82
C PRO A 286 -0.50 10.30 -2.34
N ILE A 287 -0.54 11.47 -2.99
CA ILE A 287 -1.77 12.13 -3.44
C ILE A 287 -1.67 12.33 -4.94
N GLN A 288 -2.78 12.05 -5.63
CA GLN A 288 -2.89 12.17 -7.08
C GLN A 288 -4.04 13.11 -7.43
N SER A 289 -3.79 14.05 -8.34
CA SER A 289 -4.83 14.89 -8.94
C SER A 289 -5.51 14.20 -10.14
N THR A 290 -6.60 14.77 -10.63
CA THR A 290 -7.26 14.28 -11.86
C THR A 290 -6.82 15.03 -13.12
N GLY A 291 -6.23 16.21 -12.97
CA GLY A 291 -5.73 17.03 -14.08
C GLY A 291 -4.36 17.63 -13.83
N ASN A 292 -3.90 18.47 -14.76
CA ASN A 292 -2.56 19.03 -14.77
C ASN A 292 -2.35 20.23 -13.82
N ARG A 293 -3.29 20.50 -12.91
CA ARG A 293 -3.25 21.68 -12.04
C ARG A 293 -3.68 21.35 -10.63
N VAL A 294 -2.95 21.87 -9.64
CA VAL A 294 -3.22 21.69 -8.21
C VAL A 294 -2.99 23.00 -7.49
N SER A 295 -3.85 23.32 -6.51
CA SER A 295 -3.58 24.38 -5.52
C SER A 295 -3.22 23.75 -4.18
N VAL A 296 -2.10 24.17 -3.60
CA VAL A 296 -1.62 23.75 -2.28
C VAL A 296 -1.67 24.96 -1.36
N GLN A 297 -2.46 24.87 -0.29
CA GLN A 297 -2.66 25.96 0.66
C GLN A 297 -2.19 25.55 2.04
N PHE A 298 -1.26 26.30 2.63
CA PHE A 298 -0.81 26.13 4.00
C PHE A 298 -1.36 27.27 4.86
N LYS A 299 -2.01 26.92 5.98
CA LYS A 299 -2.54 27.88 6.96
C LYS A 299 -2.09 27.49 8.35
N SER A 300 -1.59 28.47 9.12
CA SER A 300 -1.28 28.30 10.53
C SER A 300 -2.12 29.21 11.44
N ASP A 301 -2.37 28.75 12.66
CA ASP A 301 -3.14 29.49 13.64
C ASP A 301 -2.25 30.47 14.45
N VAL A 302 -2.74 31.02 15.56
CA VAL A 302 -2.01 32.02 16.35
C VAL A 302 -0.99 31.42 17.35
N SER A 303 -0.85 30.10 17.39
CA SER A 303 -0.05 29.37 18.38
C SER A 303 0.50 28.04 17.85
N ILE A 304 1.49 27.49 18.58
CA ILE A 304 2.08 26.16 18.38
C ILE A 304 2.56 25.92 16.94
N THR A 305 3.79 26.35 16.67
CA THR A 305 4.47 26.01 15.41
C THR A 305 5.28 24.71 15.53
N LYS A 306 5.55 24.10 14.38
CA LYS A 306 6.35 22.88 14.20
C LYS A 306 7.38 23.04 13.09
N ASP A 307 8.05 21.96 12.74
CA ASP A 307 9.16 21.96 11.79
C ASP A 307 8.70 22.21 10.34
N GLY A 308 7.41 21.99 10.04
CA GLY A 308 6.81 22.30 8.74
C GLY A 308 6.73 21.09 7.82
N PHE A 309 6.87 21.30 6.51
CA PHE A 309 6.81 20.20 5.55
C PHE A 309 7.71 20.39 4.34
N GLU A 310 8.05 19.27 3.73
CA GLU A 310 8.63 19.19 2.40
C GLU A 310 7.81 18.22 1.56
N MET A 311 7.45 18.63 0.35
CA MET A 311 6.66 17.85 -0.58
C MET A 311 7.27 17.96 -1.98
N ARG A 312 7.41 16.83 -2.67
CA ARG A 312 7.76 16.81 -4.09
C ARG A 312 6.54 16.49 -4.94
N TYR A 313 6.52 17.03 -6.14
CA TYR A 313 5.47 16.78 -7.12
C TYR A 313 6.08 16.51 -8.49
N TYR A 314 5.37 15.74 -9.31
CA TYR A 314 5.75 15.48 -10.70
C TYR A 314 4.56 15.16 -11.59
N ALA A 315 4.75 15.37 -12.88
CA ALA A 315 3.79 15.08 -13.93
C ALA A 315 3.78 13.59 -14.26
N VAL A 316 2.59 13.02 -14.39
CA VAL A 316 2.39 11.65 -14.87
C VAL A 316 1.43 11.67 -16.05
N ALA A 317 1.81 11.03 -17.16
CA ALA A 317 1.01 10.98 -18.37
C ALA A 317 -0.35 10.32 -18.12
N ILE A 318 -1.42 10.96 -18.58
CA ILE A 318 -2.74 10.35 -18.65
C ILE A 318 -2.71 9.38 -19.83
N ASP A 319 -2.86 8.09 -19.56
CA ASP A 319 -3.04 7.08 -20.61
C ASP A 319 -4.42 7.25 -21.25
N ASP A 320 -4.50 8.23 -22.15
CA ASP A 320 -5.55 8.35 -23.13
C ASP A 320 -5.36 7.18 -24.10
N GLY A 321 -6.17 6.14 -23.96
CA GLY A 321 -6.23 4.99 -24.87
C GLY A 321 -6.55 5.30 -26.34
N SER A 322 -6.24 6.50 -26.86
CA SER A 322 -6.23 6.88 -28.27
C SER A 322 -4.82 6.87 -28.89
N GLY A 323 -4.14 5.72 -28.80
CA GLY A 323 -2.98 5.40 -29.63
C GLY A 323 -3.31 4.35 -30.67
N GLU A 324 -3.36 4.74 -31.95
CA GLU A 324 -3.54 3.87 -33.11
C GLU A 324 -2.54 2.70 -33.14
N GLY A 325 -3.03 1.51 -33.51
CA GLY A 325 -2.32 0.25 -33.35
C GLY A 325 -1.00 0.10 -34.12
N SER A 326 -0.05 -0.55 -33.46
CA SER A 326 0.78 -1.60 -34.07
C SER A 326 0.79 -2.79 -33.11
N GLY A 327 0.29 -3.91 -33.61
CA GLY A 327 -0.24 -5.01 -32.79
C GLY A 327 0.76 -5.74 -31.90
N SER A 328 0.23 -6.25 -30.79
CA SER A 328 0.55 -7.58 -30.28
C SER A 328 -0.69 -8.14 -29.58
N ASN A 329 -1.12 -9.32 -30.03
CA ASN A 329 -2.24 -10.04 -29.44
C ASN A 329 -1.89 -10.39 -27.99
N VAL A 330 -2.55 -9.72 -27.03
CA VAL A 330 -2.69 -10.28 -25.68
C VAL A 330 -4.00 -11.06 -25.69
N VAL A 331 -3.85 -12.38 -25.74
CA VAL A 331 -4.90 -13.32 -25.37
C VAL A 331 -5.14 -13.14 -23.86
N ASP A 332 -6.12 -12.33 -23.50
CA ASP A 332 -6.63 -12.30 -22.13
C ASP A 332 -7.40 -13.61 -21.89
N ALA A 333 -6.80 -14.48 -21.09
CA ALA A 333 -7.43 -15.70 -20.61
C ALA A 333 -8.11 -15.42 -19.28
N ARG A 334 -9.35 -14.94 -19.33
CA ARG A 334 -10.46 -15.31 -18.41
C ARG A 334 -11.76 -14.57 -18.80
N ASP A 335 -12.33 -14.95 -19.94
CA ASP A 335 -13.77 -14.90 -20.14
C ASP A 335 -14.31 -16.33 -20.32
N GLN A 336 -14.64 -16.96 -19.19
CA GLN A 336 -15.62 -18.04 -19.15
C GLN A 336 -16.60 -17.69 -18.04
N ASP A 337 -17.61 -16.89 -18.39
CA ASP A 337 -18.98 -17.30 -18.15
C ASP A 337 -19.95 -16.48 -19.02
N ALA A 338 -20.11 -16.93 -20.26
CA ALA A 338 -21.36 -16.82 -20.97
C ALA A 338 -21.72 -18.22 -21.50
N PHE A 339 -22.89 -18.74 -21.16
CA PHE A 339 -24.06 -18.74 -22.05
C PHE A 339 -25.23 -19.46 -21.34
N ILE A 340 -26.30 -18.74 -20.96
CA ILE A 340 -27.57 -18.49 -21.69
C ILE A 340 -28.68 -19.52 -21.39
N PHE A 341 -29.91 -18.99 -21.32
CA PHE A 341 -31.23 -19.65 -21.43
C PHE A 341 -31.34 -20.78 -22.47
#